data_AF-A0A1Y5HTT1-F1
#
_entry.id   AF-A0A1Y5HTT1-F1
#
_cell.length_a   1.000
_cell.length_b   1.000
_cell.length_c   1.000
_cell.angle_alpha   90.00
_cell.angle_beta   90.00
_cell.angle_gamma   90.00
#
_symmetry.space_group_name_H-M   'P 1'
#
loop_
_entity.id
_entity.type
_entity.pdbx_description
1 polymer ?
#
loop_
_entity_poly.entity_id
_entity_poly.type
_entity_poly.pdbx_seq_one_letter_code
_entity_poly.pdbx_strand_id
1 'polypeptide(L)'
;LNKYGRDYKVIFIGDAMMAPYEVTHTGGSVEHWNDEAGAVWLQRLKDKFDKVVWINPAPESHWGQGGSLGVIKQIFEDEMYPLTLEGLEKAMKKMSR
;
A
#
# COMPACT_ATOMS: atom_id res chain seq x y z
N LEU A 1 8.49 8.66 -10.05
CA LEU A 1 7.71 9.69 -9.30
C LEU A 1 7.64 11.06 -10.00
N ASN A 2 8.35 11.34 -11.11
CA ASN A 2 8.59 12.72 -11.58
C ASN A 2 7.58 13.30 -12.61
N LYS A 3 6.45 12.62 -12.87
CA LYS A 3 5.49 13.03 -13.92
C LYS A 3 4.24 13.74 -13.39
N TYR A 4 3.64 13.20 -12.34
CA TYR A 4 2.35 13.65 -11.81
C TYR A 4 2.51 14.57 -10.59
N GLY A 5 1.60 15.52 -10.41
CA GLY A 5 1.55 16.42 -9.25
C GLY A 5 1.13 15.71 -7.96
N ARG A 6 1.18 16.41 -6.82
CA ARG A 6 0.79 15.88 -5.50
C ARG A 6 -0.72 15.60 -5.38
N ASP A 7 -1.51 16.31 -6.18
CA ASP A 7 -2.97 16.29 -6.25
C ASP A 7 -3.54 15.03 -6.91
N TYR A 8 -2.70 14.24 -7.57
CA TYR A 8 -3.09 12.96 -8.15
C TYR A 8 -3.54 11.98 -7.08
N LYS A 9 -4.60 11.24 -7.41
CA LYS A 9 -5.16 10.16 -6.61
C LYS A 9 -4.48 8.85 -7.00
N VAL A 10 -3.88 8.17 -6.02
CA VAL A 10 -3.26 6.84 -6.23
C VAL A 10 -4.02 5.80 -5.44
N ILE A 11 -4.40 4.72 -6.13
CA ILE A 11 -5.12 3.59 -5.54
C ILE A 11 -4.31 2.34 -5.83
N PHE A 12 -3.87 1.66 -4.79
CA PHE A 12 -3.29 0.32 -4.91
C PHE A 12 -4.40 -0.72 -4.78
N ILE A 13 -4.26 -1.82 -5.50
CA ILE A 13 -5.20 -2.95 -5.42
C ILE A 13 -4.37 -4.23 -5.33
N GLY A 14 -4.50 -4.96 -4.23
CA GLY A 14 -3.75 -6.20 -4.00
C GLY A 14 -3.93 -6.74 -2.59
N ASP A 15 -3.67 -8.03 -2.37
CA ASP A 15 -3.88 -8.69 -1.07
C ASP A 15 -2.87 -8.29 0.01
N ALA A 16 -1.78 -7.61 -0.37
CA ALA A 16 -0.67 -7.26 0.51
C ALA A 16 -0.03 -8.48 1.20
N MET A 17 -0.21 -9.69 0.64
CA MET A 17 0.35 -10.95 1.14
C MET A 17 1.56 -11.37 0.30
N MET A 18 2.72 -11.36 0.94
CA MET A 18 3.99 -11.85 0.38
C MET A 18 4.93 -12.21 1.53
N ALA A 19 6.09 -12.77 1.22
CA ALA A 19 7.09 -12.93 2.26
C ALA A 19 7.56 -11.54 2.76
N PRO A 20 7.70 -11.30 4.08
CA PRO A 20 8.01 -9.96 4.60
C PRO A 20 9.30 -9.35 4.03
N TYR A 21 10.27 -10.19 3.68
CA TYR A 21 11.54 -9.73 3.10
C TYR A 21 11.37 -9.11 1.72
N GLU A 22 10.35 -9.50 0.94
CA GLU A 22 10.08 -8.91 -0.38
C GLU A 22 9.76 -7.42 -0.27
N VAL A 23 9.22 -6.99 0.86
CA VAL A 23 8.89 -5.59 1.15
C VAL A 23 10.01 -4.90 1.93
N THR A 24 10.62 -5.58 2.90
CA THR A 24 11.46 -4.95 3.92
C THR A 24 12.96 -4.95 3.62
N HIS A 25 13.44 -5.78 2.69
CA HIS A 25 14.88 -5.96 2.44
C HIS A 25 15.32 -5.49 1.03
N THR A 26 16.56 -5.03 0.94
CA THR A 26 17.29 -4.92 -0.34
C THR A 26 17.52 -6.31 -0.93
N GLY A 27 17.40 -6.46 -2.24
CA GLY A 27 17.44 -7.77 -2.91
C GLY A 27 16.24 -8.68 -2.59
N GLY A 28 15.20 -8.16 -1.93
CA GLY A 28 13.97 -8.90 -1.62
C GLY A 28 13.05 -9.14 -2.83
N SER A 29 13.26 -8.43 -3.93
CA SER A 29 12.50 -8.64 -5.17
C SER A 29 12.73 -10.05 -5.72
N VAL A 30 11.64 -10.72 -6.11
CA VAL A 30 11.66 -12.11 -6.59
C VAL A 30 12.27 -12.22 -7.99
N GLU A 31 12.19 -11.16 -8.80
CA GLU A 31 12.58 -11.19 -10.21
C GLU A 31 14.01 -10.68 -10.46
N HIS A 32 14.50 -9.76 -9.63
CA HIS A 32 15.78 -9.10 -9.84
C HIS A 32 16.30 -8.47 -8.55
N TRP A 33 17.58 -8.14 -8.49
CA TRP A 33 18.14 -7.41 -7.36
C TRP A 33 17.65 -5.96 -7.32
N ASN A 34 16.97 -5.58 -6.24
CA ASN A 34 16.60 -4.20 -5.94
C ASN A 34 17.57 -3.59 -4.92
N ASP A 35 18.21 -2.47 -5.28
CA ASP A 35 19.16 -1.78 -4.40
C ASP A 35 18.49 -1.13 -3.17
N GLU A 36 17.17 -0.94 -3.23
CA GLU A 36 16.38 -0.36 -2.14
C GLU A 36 15.13 -1.22 -1.87
N ALA A 37 14.80 -1.41 -0.59
CA ALA A 37 13.64 -2.19 -0.18
C ALA A 37 12.32 -1.64 -0.75
N GLY A 38 11.35 -2.53 -1.01
CA GLY A 38 10.03 -2.15 -1.52
C GLY A 38 9.31 -1.14 -0.62
N ALA A 39 9.45 -1.27 0.70
CA ALA A 39 8.92 -0.33 1.69
C ALA A 39 9.38 1.11 1.47
N VAL A 40 10.63 1.32 1.04
CA VAL A 40 11.17 2.67 0.76
C VAL A 40 10.42 3.31 -0.39
N TRP A 41 10.11 2.54 -1.45
CA TRP A 41 9.35 3.03 -2.60
C TRP A 41 7.89 3.32 -2.26
N LEU A 42 7.25 2.46 -1.46
CA LEU A 42 5.89 2.70 -0.97
C LEU A 42 5.82 3.97 -0.12
N GLN A 43 6.78 4.17 0.79
CA GLN A 43 6.86 5.39 1.60
C GLN A 43 7.04 6.63 0.74
N ARG A 44 7.98 6.62 -0.22
CA ARG A 44 8.19 7.76 -1.14
C ARG A 44 6.93 8.12 -1.93
N LEU A 45 6.12 7.14 -2.29
CA LEU A 45 4.86 7.37 -2.98
C LEU A 45 3.84 8.01 -2.03
N LYS A 46 3.70 7.48 -0.81
CA LYS A 46 2.84 8.05 0.23
C LYS A 46 3.23 9.49 0.60
N ASP A 47 4.51 9.80 0.66
CA ASP A 47 5.02 11.15 0.95
C ASP A 47 4.77 12.15 -0.19
N LYS A 48 4.72 11.64 -1.42
CA LYS A 48 4.58 12.46 -2.62
C LYS A 48 3.14 12.85 -2.94
N PHE A 49 2.19 11.94 -2.79
CA PHE A 49 0.80 12.18 -3.18
C PHE A 49 -0.07 12.37 -1.93
N ASP A 50 -0.93 13.37 -1.94
CA ASP A 50 -1.76 13.69 -0.77
C ASP A 50 -2.90 12.66 -0.59
N LYS A 51 -3.25 11.94 -1.66
CA LYS A 51 -4.40 11.06 -1.76
C LYS A 51 -3.96 9.67 -2.21
N VAL A 52 -3.66 8.82 -1.23
CA VAL A 52 -3.17 7.45 -1.46
C VAL A 52 -3.93 6.50 -0.56
N VAL A 53 -4.51 5.45 -1.15
CA VAL A 53 -5.20 4.37 -0.44
C VAL A 53 -4.82 3.00 -1.00
N TRP A 54 -4.98 1.96 -0.19
CA TRP A 54 -4.82 0.58 -0.61
C TRP A 54 -6.16 -0.15 -0.53
N ILE A 55 -6.60 -0.81 -1.59
CA ILE A 55 -7.80 -1.65 -1.60
C ILE A 55 -7.35 -3.11 -1.57
N ASN A 56 -7.72 -3.82 -0.51
CA ASN A 56 -7.27 -5.18 -0.26
C ASN A 56 -8.44 -6.19 -0.41
N PRO A 57 -8.36 -7.15 -1.35
CA PRO A 57 -9.38 -8.17 -1.56
C PRO A 57 -9.35 -9.31 -0.53
N ALA A 58 -8.28 -9.44 0.26
CA ALA A 58 -8.23 -10.44 1.32
C ALA A 58 -9.22 -10.08 2.43
N PRO A 59 -9.88 -11.08 3.06
CA PRO A 59 -10.79 -10.83 4.18
C PRO A 59 -10.12 -10.04 5.29
N GLU A 60 -10.80 -9.04 5.86
CA GLU A 60 -10.24 -8.18 6.93
C GLU A 60 -9.83 -8.98 8.18
N SER A 61 -10.48 -10.13 8.42
CA SER A 61 -10.08 -11.04 9.49
C SER A 61 -8.65 -11.58 9.36
N HIS A 62 -8.06 -11.52 8.16
CA HIS A 62 -6.67 -11.91 7.90
C HIS A 62 -5.69 -10.76 8.09
N TRP A 63 -6.16 -9.52 8.27
CA TRP A 63 -5.31 -8.34 8.38
C TRP A 63 -4.70 -8.25 9.78
N GLY A 64 -3.68 -9.06 10.02
CA GLY A 64 -2.89 -9.02 11.25
C GLY A 64 -1.94 -7.84 11.30
N GLN A 65 -1.34 -7.62 12.48
CA GLN A 65 -0.29 -6.61 12.70
C GLN A 65 1.11 -7.09 12.27
N GLY A 66 1.24 -8.33 11.82
CA GLY A 66 2.51 -8.95 11.44
C GLY A 66 2.65 -9.14 9.93
N GLY A 67 3.87 -9.54 9.53
CA GLY A 67 4.19 -9.85 8.15
C GLY A 67 4.08 -8.65 7.20
N SER A 68 3.94 -8.92 5.90
CA SER A 68 3.80 -7.88 4.87
C SER A 68 2.53 -7.04 5.04
N LEU A 69 1.43 -7.67 5.49
CA LEU A 69 0.16 -6.99 5.75
C LEU A 69 0.30 -5.88 6.79
N GLY A 70 0.90 -6.20 7.95
CA GLY A 70 1.13 -5.20 9.00
C GLY A 70 2.04 -4.06 8.52
N VAL A 71 3.12 -4.40 7.81
CA VAL A 71 4.06 -3.41 7.24
C VAL A 71 3.36 -2.48 6.25
N ILE A 72 2.61 -3.03 5.27
CA ILE A 72 1.89 -2.24 4.27
C ILE A 72 0.82 -1.38 4.95
N LYS A 73 0.07 -1.94 5.89
CA LYS A 73 -0.95 -1.18 6.65
C LYS A 73 -0.34 -0.01 7.42
N GLN A 74 0.83 -0.21 8.02
CA GLN A 74 1.57 0.85 8.72
C GLN A 74 2.06 1.94 7.76
N ILE A 75 2.66 1.58 6.62
CA ILE A 75 3.13 2.55 5.61
C ILE A 75 1.97 3.40 5.08
N PHE A 76 0.80 2.80 4.93
CA PHE A 76 -0.42 3.48 4.47
C PHE A 76 -1.20 4.14 5.61
N GLU A 77 -0.70 4.17 6.84
CA GLU A 77 -1.34 4.83 8.00
C GLU A 77 -2.80 4.38 8.21
N ASP A 78 -3.04 3.06 8.12
CA ASP A 78 -4.38 2.46 8.19
C ASP A 78 -5.35 2.87 7.06
N GLU A 79 -4.89 3.55 6.00
CA GLU A 79 -5.65 3.86 4.78
C GLU A 79 -5.74 2.64 3.83
N MET A 80 -6.02 1.47 4.40
CA MET A 80 -6.26 0.22 3.71
C MET A 80 -7.72 -0.20 3.89
N TYR A 81 -8.42 -0.45 2.78
CA TYR A 81 -9.87 -0.65 2.73
C TYR A 81 -10.22 -1.97 2.06
N PRO A 82 -11.26 -2.70 2.52
CA PRO A 82 -11.61 -3.98 1.93
C PRO A 82 -12.23 -3.79 0.55
N LEU A 83 -12.07 -4.77 -0.34
CA LEU A 83 -12.77 -4.79 -1.64
C LEU A 83 -14.24 -5.18 -1.48
N THR A 84 -14.99 -4.34 -0.77
CA THR A 84 -16.45 -4.41 -0.60
C THR A 84 -17.07 -3.08 -1.01
N LEU A 85 -18.38 -3.05 -1.25
CA LEU A 85 -19.06 -1.79 -1.60
C LEU A 85 -18.82 -0.71 -0.53
N GLU A 86 -18.95 -1.07 0.74
CA GLU A 86 -18.71 -0.16 1.87
C GLU A 86 -17.24 0.28 1.96
N GLY A 87 -16.28 -0.64 1.75
CA GLY A 87 -14.86 -0.30 1.74
C GLY A 87 -14.49 0.66 0.61
N LEU A 88 -15.03 0.45 -0.59
CA LEU A 88 -14.87 1.34 -1.73
C LEU A 88 -15.46 2.72 -1.46
N GLU A 89 -16.65 2.80 -0.85
CA GLU A 89 -17.26 4.08 -0.49
C GLU A 89 -16.39 4.85 0.50
N LYS A 90 -15.88 4.19 1.55
CA LYS A 90 -14.95 4.78 2.53
C LYS A 90 -13.67 5.27 1.87
N ALA A 91 -13.05 4.46 1.01
CA ALA A 91 -11.85 4.83 0.27
C ALA A 91 -12.10 6.07 -0.62
N MET A 92 -13.21 6.10 -1.38
CA MET A 92 -13.53 7.24 -2.24
C MET A 92 -13.81 8.51 -1.44
N LYS A 93 -14.43 8.40 -0.26
CA LYS A 93 -14.65 9.52 0.67
C LYS A 93 -13.33 10.07 1.22
N LYS A 94 -12.35 9.21 1.53
CA LYS A 94 -10.99 9.65 1.88
C LYS A 94 -10.36 10.42 0.73
N MET A 95 -10.53 9.91 -0.50
CA MET A 95 -9.90 10.46 -1.70
C MET A 95 -10.60 11.72 -2.25
N SER A 96 -11.79 12.08 -1.76
CA SER A 96 -12.49 13.30 -2.16
C SER A 96 -12.18 14.50 -1.26
N ARG A 97 -11.88 14.26 0.02
CA ARG A 97 -11.34 15.26 0.95
C ARG A 97 -9.97 15.73 0.48
#